data_AF-R0LR47-F1
#
_entry.id   AF-R0LR47-F1
#
_cell.length_a   1.000
_cell.length_b   1.000
_cell.length_c   1.000
_cell.angle_alpha   90.00
_cell.angle_beta   90.00
_cell.angle_gamma   90.00
#
_symmetry.space_group_name_H-M   'P 1'
#
loop_
_entity.id
_entity.type
_entity.pdbx_description
1 polymer ?
#
loop_
_entity_poly.entity_id
_entity_poly.type
_entity_poly.pdbx_seq_one_letter_code
_entity_poly.pdbx_strand_id
1 'polypeptide(L)'
;VVLRSSSKGTVEAEPDGLVLVGKEDDIKNSQRITAKVNGREVVVFYHEGKFHALDSRCYHEGGPLNLGEIEDIDGQPCIVCPWHKYVITLETGEGLYEGINPLEPSPTPRWQSKGVKQRIHKVTVNNGNVYVSPPDLSVSFDSDYFADKYKNNGDLALK
;
A
#
# COMPACT_ATOMS: atom_id res chain seq x y z
N VAL A 1 8.25 44.52 -29.92
CA VAL A 1 6.87 44.07 -29.65
C VAL A 1 6.77 42.61 -30.07
N VAL A 2 6.66 41.70 -29.09
CA VAL A 2 5.95 40.39 -29.05
C VAL A 2 6.29 39.39 -30.19
N LEU A 3 6.63 38.12 -29.97
CA LEU A 3 5.85 37.12 -29.24
C LEU A 3 6.73 35.98 -28.67
N ARG A 4 6.62 35.78 -27.35
CA ARG A 4 6.96 34.53 -26.68
C ARG A 4 5.79 33.57 -26.91
N SER A 5 6.02 32.48 -27.64
CA SER A 5 5.04 31.40 -27.73
C SER A 5 5.19 30.50 -26.50
N SER A 6 4.28 30.69 -25.54
CA SER A 6 4.08 29.82 -24.40
C SER A 6 3.19 28.66 -24.86
N SER A 7 3.77 27.46 -24.99
CA SER A 7 3.06 26.25 -25.35
C SER A 7 2.12 25.88 -24.21
N LYS A 8 0.83 26.03 -24.49
CA LYS A 8 -0.31 25.71 -23.63
C LYS A 8 -0.31 24.21 -23.39
N GLY A 9 -0.03 23.79 -22.14
CA GLY A 9 -0.20 22.41 -21.72
C GLY A 9 -1.66 22.00 -21.88
N THR A 10 -1.89 20.94 -22.65
CA THR A 10 -3.17 20.24 -22.71
C THR A 10 -3.39 19.61 -21.34
N VAL A 11 -4.28 20.19 -20.54
CA VAL A 11 -4.78 19.55 -19.34
C VAL A 11 -5.72 18.44 -19.79
N GLU A 12 -5.17 17.24 -20.02
CA GLU A 12 -5.97 16.03 -20.07
C GLU A 12 -6.63 15.87 -18.70
N ALA A 13 -7.96 15.71 -18.70
CA ALA A 13 -8.75 15.58 -17.49
C ALA A 13 -8.20 14.42 -16.64
N GLU A 14 -7.74 14.74 -15.43
CA GLU A 14 -7.39 13.75 -14.41
C GLU A 14 -8.63 12.86 -14.19
N PRO A 15 -8.50 11.51 -14.16
CA PRO A 15 -9.64 10.62 -13.97
C PRO A 15 -10.39 10.97 -12.68
N ASP A 16 -11.71 11.15 -12.78
CA ASP A 16 -12.59 11.50 -11.67
C ASP A 16 -12.29 10.61 -10.43
N GLY A 17 -11.77 11.23 -9.37
CA GLY A 17 -11.64 10.61 -8.05
C GLY A 17 -10.24 10.17 -7.62
N LEU A 18 -9.18 10.33 -8.44
CA LEU A 18 -7.80 10.09 -7.97
C LEU A 18 -7.41 11.03 -6.81
N VAL A 19 -6.72 10.49 -5.81
CA VAL A 19 -6.23 11.28 -4.66
C VAL A 19 -4.71 11.46 -4.78
N LEU A 20 -4.27 12.72 -4.86
CA LEU A 20 -2.85 13.08 -4.84
C LEU A 20 -2.23 12.71 -3.48
N VAL A 21 -1.18 11.90 -3.49
CA VAL A 21 -0.47 11.48 -2.26
C VAL A 21 0.89 12.15 -2.09
N GLY A 22 1.48 12.69 -3.15
CA GLY A 22 2.73 13.43 -3.08
C GLY A 22 3.44 13.55 -4.42
N LYS A 23 4.61 14.21 -4.42
CA LYS A 23 5.50 14.24 -5.59
C LYS A 23 6.26 12.94 -5.71
N GLU A 24 6.47 12.51 -6.94
CA GLU A 24 7.18 11.28 -7.28
C GLU A 24 8.58 11.25 -6.66
N ASP A 25 9.40 12.28 -6.90
CA ASP A 25 10.78 12.32 -6.40
C ASP A 25 10.85 12.35 -4.87
N ASP A 26 9.92 13.04 -4.21
CA ASP A 26 9.87 13.10 -2.75
C ASP A 26 9.62 11.70 -2.16
N ILE A 27 8.67 10.95 -2.72
CA ILE A 27 8.34 9.58 -2.27
C ILE A 27 9.47 8.61 -2.62
N LYS A 28 10.12 8.76 -3.79
CA LYS A 28 11.30 7.95 -4.14
C LYS A 28 12.43 8.15 -3.13
N ASN A 29 12.66 9.39 -2.71
CA ASN A 29 13.69 9.74 -1.73
C ASN A 29 13.37 9.24 -0.32
N SER A 30 12.11 9.36 0.13
CA SER A 30 11.68 8.86 1.44
C SER A 30 11.38 7.37 1.47
N GLN A 31 11.32 6.72 0.30
CA GLN A 31 10.90 5.34 0.04
C GLN A 31 9.45 5.00 0.45
N ARG A 32 8.78 5.85 1.23
CA ARG A 32 7.38 5.65 1.63
C ARG A 32 6.71 6.93 2.08
N ILE A 33 5.38 6.96 2.00
CA ILE A 33 4.50 8.00 2.52
C ILE A 33 3.18 7.40 3.01
N THR A 34 2.51 8.07 3.95
CA THR A 34 1.14 7.73 4.37
C THR A 34 0.18 8.85 3.95
N ALA A 35 -0.99 8.50 3.43
CA ALA A 35 -1.99 9.45 2.96
C ALA A 35 -3.41 8.99 3.32
N LYS A 36 -4.37 9.92 3.33
CA LYS A 36 -5.80 9.61 3.46
C LYS A 36 -6.47 9.62 2.10
N VAL A 37 -7.05 8.49 1.69
CA VAL A 37 -7.81 8.32 0.45
C VAL A 37 -9.27 8.06 0.84
N ASN A 38 -10.16 9.04 0.63
CA ASN A 38 -11.57 8.97 1.08
C ASN A 38 -11.73 8.62 2.58
N GLY A 39 -10.84 9.18 3.42
CA GLY A 39 -10.76 8.95 4.86
C GLY A 39 -10.08 7.65 5.27
N ARG A 40 -9.75 6.77 4.32
CA ARG A 40 -9.00 5.54 4.56
C ARG A 40 -7.49 5.84 4.59
N GLU A 41 -6.80 5.39 5.62
CA GLU A 41 -5.35 5.58 5.72
C GLU A 41 -4.62 4.52 4.87
N VAL A 42 -3.81 4.98 3.93
CA VAL A 42 -3.06 4.18 2.95
C VAL A 42 -1.58 4.47 3.12
N VAL A 43 -0.74 3.44 3.06
CA VAL A 43 0.70 3.58 2.93
C VAL A 43 1.11 3.31 1.48
N VAL A 44 1.93 4.18 0.93
CA VAL A 44 2.56 4.01 -0.38
C VAL A 44 4.04 3.77 -0.16
N PHE A 45 4.56 2.68 -0.72
CA PHE A 45 5.97 2.35 -0.76
C PHE A 45 6.51 2.57 -2.17
N TYR A 46 7.78 2.99 -2.26
CA TYR A 46 8.58 2.92 -3.46
C TYR A 46 9.72 1.93 -3.22
N HIS A 47 9.67 0.80 -3.91
CA HIS A 47 10.62 -0.31 -3.75
C HIS A 47 10.97 -0.87 -5.12
N GLU A 48 12.25 -1.10 -5.38
CA GLU A 48 12.75 -1.68 -6.64
C GLU A 48 12.19 -1.03 -7.92
N GLY A 49 12.05 0.30 -7.91
CA GLY A 49 11.57 1.05 -9.07
C GLY A 49 10.05 1.06 -9.24
N LYS A 50 9.29 0.48 -8.29
CA LYS A 50 7.84 0.37 -8.37
C LYS A 50 7.15 0.97 -7.15
N PHE A 51 5.97 1.55 -7.39
CA PHE A 51 5.09 2.02 -6.33
C PHE A 51 4.09 0.93 -5.94
N HIS A 52 3.91 0.75 -4.63
CA HIS A 52 2.95 -0.18 -4.03
C HIS A 52 2.11 0.58 -3.02
N ALA A 53 0.79 0.45 -3.06
CA ALA A 53 -0.09 1.08 -2.07
C ALA A 53 -0.96 0.04 -1.37
N LEU A 54 -0.97 0.07 -0.04
CA LEU A 54 -1.72 -0.86 0.80
C LEU A 54 -2.46 -0.07 1.88
N ASP A 55 -3.48 -0.64 2.51
CA ASP A 55 -3.98 -0.02 3.76
C ASP A 55 -2.82 0.11 4.76
N SER A 56 -2.78 1.21 5.51
CA SER A 56 -1.70 1.47 6.47
C SER A 56 -1.72 0.53 7.68
N ARG A 57 -2.89 -0.07 7.97
CA ARG A 57 -3.13 -0.92 9.14
C ARG A 57 -3.09 -2.38 8.75
N CYS A 58 -2.20 -3.13 9.37
CA CYS A 58 -2.04 -4.57 9.16
C CYS A 58 -3.34 -5.33 9.43
N TYR A 59 -3.71 -6.25 8.53
CA TYR A 59 -4.92 -7.07 8.62
C TYR A 59 -5.02 -7.94 9.88
N HIS A 60 -3.90 -8.21 10.57
CA HIS A 60 -3.92 -9.06 11.76
C HIS A 60 -4.55 -8.33 12.96
N GLU A 61 -3.93 -7.23 13.39
CA GLU A 61 -4.34 -6.49 14.59
C GLU A 61 -4.24 -4.96 14.45
N GLY A 62 -4.09 -4.43 13.24
CA GLY A 62 -4.06 -2.99 12.98
C GLY A 62 -2.69 -2.33 13.14
N GLY A 63 -1.62 -3.11 13.13
CA GLY A 63 -0.25 -2.62 13.24
C GLY A 63 0.14 -1.62 12.13
N PRO A 64 1.00 -0.63 12.42
CA PRO A 64 1.37 0.43 11.49
C PRO A 64 2.37 -0.09 10.45
N LEU A 65 1.88 -0.46 9.26
CA LEU A 65 2.73 -1.01 8.20
C LEU A 65 3.75 0.00 7.67
N ASN A 66 3.48 1.31 7.81
CA ASN A 66 4.46 2.34 7.46
C ASN A 66 5.74 2.29 8.31
N LEU A 67 5.73 1.59 9.45
CA LEU A 67 6.90 1.36 10.32
C LEU A 67 7.50 -0.05 10.15
N GLY A 68 7.00 -0.86 9.21
CA GLY A 68 7.53 -2.19 8.93
C GLY A 68 8.76 -2.16 8.01
N GLU A 69 9.53 -3.24 8.04
CA GLU A 69 10.66 -3.42 7.11
C GLU A 69 10.21 -4.15 5.85
N ILE A 70 10.80 -3.80 4.70
CA ILE A 70 10.57 -4.53 3.45
C ILE A 70 11.68 -5.56 3.28
N GLU A 71 11.28 -6.81 3.09
CA GLU A 71 12.17 -7.97 2.95
C GLU A 71 11.79 -8.78 1.70
N ASP A 72 12.78 -9.40 1.05
CA ASP A 72 12.51 -10.39 -0.01
C ASP A 72 12.21 -11.75 0.64
N ILE A 73 10.99 -12.23 0.44
CA ILE A 73 10.50 -13.48 1.01
C ILE A 73 9.87 -14.30 -0.11
N ASP A 74 10.39 -15.51 -0.32
CA ASP A 74 9.99 -16.40 -1.42
C ASP A 74 10.11 -15.75 -2.82
N GLY A 75 11.13 -14.88 -2.99
CA GLY A 75 11.37 -14.15 -4.24
C GLY A 75 10.39 -13.01 -4.49
N GLN A 76 9.71 -12.53 -3.44
CA GLN A 76 8.75 -11.43 -3.51
C GLN A 76 9.01 -10.37 -2.44
N PRO A 77 8.92 -9.08 -2.78
CA PRO A 77 9.05 -8.01 -1.78
C PRO A 77 7.83 -7.99 -0.87
N CYS A 78 8.08 -8.08 0.43
CA CYS A 78 7.05 -8.16 1.46
C CYS A 78 7.28 -7.11 2.55
N ILE A 79 6.20 -6.47 3.01
CA ILE A 79 6.23 -5.66 4.24
C ILE A 79 6.04 -6.56 5.46
N VAL A 80 6.96 -6.47 6.42
CA VAL A 80 6.92 -7.20 7.68
C VAL A 80 6.33 -6.30 8.76
N CYS A 81 5.14 -6.66 9.24
CA CYS A 81 4.43 -5.89 10.26
C CYS A 81 5.28 -5.77 11.55
N PRO A 82 5.49 -4.55 12.09
CA PRO A 82 6.39 -4.36 13.22
C PRO A 82 5.89 -5.00 14.52
N TRP A 83 4.58 -5.18 14.68
CA TRP A 83 3.98 -5.72 15.91
C TRP A 83 4.15 -7.24 16.03
N HIS A 84 3.70 -8.00 15.03
CA HIS A 84 3.60 -9.46 15.11
C HIS A 84 4.32 -10.20 13.97
N LYS A 85 5.14 -9.48 13.18
CA LYS A 85 5.96 -10.04 12.10
C LYS A 85 5.17 -10.75 10.99
N TYR A 86 3.90 -10.41 10.85
CA TYR A 86 3.09 -10.85 9.73
C TYR A 86 3.69 -10.32 8.42
N VAL A 87 3.91 -11.25 7.49
CA VAL A 87 4.50 -10.99 6.18
C VAL A 87 3.38 -10.76 5.17
N ILE A 88 3.46 -9.64 4.45
CA ILE A 88 2.44 -9.24 3.46
C ILE A 88 3.13 -8.88 2.16
N THR A 89 2.76 -9.52 1.05
CA THR A 89 3.32 -9.19 -0.27
C THR A 89 2.95 -7.76 -0.67
N LEU A 90 3.90 -6.99 -1.19
CA LEU A 90 3.64 -5.62 -1.65
C LEU A 90 2.79 -5.58 -2.93
N GLU A 91 2.90 -6.62 -3.76
CA GLU A 91 2.22 -6.69 -5.05
C GLU A 91 0.75 -7.09 -4.93
N THR A 92 0.48 -8.13 -4.13
CA THR A 92 -0.83 -8.81 -4.08
C THR A 92 -1.52 -8.72 -2.73
N GLY A 93 -0.86 -8.18 -1.70
CA GLY A 93 -1.44 -8.07 -0.36
C GLY A 93 -1.70 -9.43 0.30
N GLU A 94 -1.04 -10.48 -0.18
CA GLU A 94 -1.17 -11.83 0.35
C GLU A 94 -0.45 -11.97 1.67
N GLY A 95 -1.10 -12.62 2.63
CA GLY A 95 -0.48 -12.94 3.92
C GLY A 95 0.34 -14.23 3.82
N LEU A 96 1.66 -14.14 3.93
CA LEU A 96 2.55 -15.31 3.86
C LEU A 96 2.81 -15.92 5.25
N TYR A 97 3.06 -17.22 5.28
CA TYR A 97 3.51 -17.96 6.46
C TYR A 97 4.35 -19.17 6.07
N GLU A 98 5.21 -19.60 6.97
CA GLU A 98 5.91 -20.88 6.82
C GLU A 98 5.03 -22.04 7.29
N GLY A 99 4.66 -22.90 6.36
CA GLY A 99 3.93 -24.14 6.63
C GLY A 99 4.84 -25.37 6.51
N ILE A 100 4.58 -26.38 7.33
CA ILE A 100 5.25 -27.68 7.26
C ILE A 100 4.21 -28.71 6.80
N ASN A 101 4.52 -29.48 5.77
CA ASN A 101 3.70 -30.64 5.40
C ASN A 101 4.15 -31.86 6.21
N PRO A 102 3.36 -32.34 7.19
CA PRO A 102 3.75 -33.44 8.05
C PRO A 102 3.77 -34.79 7.33
N LEU A 103 3.22 -34.87 6.11
CA LEU A 103 3.19 -36.09 5.30
C LEU A 103 4.50 -36.32 4.51
N GLU A 104 5.37 -35.31 4.43
CA GLU A 104 6.66 -35.44 3.75
C GLU A 104 7.65 -36.28 4.61
N PRO A 105 8.46 -37.18 4.01
CA PRO A 105 9.45 -37.96 4.75
C PRO A 105 10.49 -37.12 5.50
N SER A 106 10.78 -35.90 5.00
CA SER A 106 11.66 -34.91 5.63
C SER A 106 10.97 -33.54 5.60
N PRO A 107 10.09 -33.24 6.57
CA PRO A 107 9.33 -32.00 6.58
C PRO A 107 10.25 -30.79 6.71
N THR A 108 10.24 -29.92 5.70
CA THR A 108 10.90 -28.61 5.75
C THR A 108 9.85 -27.50 5.68
N PRO A 109 10.04 -26.38 6.41
CA PRO A 109 9.21 -25.21 6.24
C PRO A 109 9.23 -24.72 4.79
N ARG A 110 8.06 -24.37 4.27
CA ARG A 110 7.90 -23.71 2.97
C ARG A 110 6.94 -22.55 3.12
N TRP A 111 7.23 -21.46 2.41
CA TRP A 111 6.31 -20.35 2.31
C TRP A 111 4.99 -20.78 1.66
N GLN A 112 3.90 -20.33 2.24
CA GLN A 112 2.53 -20.56 1.79
C GLN A 112 1.74 -19.26 1.91
N SER A 113 0.72 -19.11 1.08
CA SER A 113 -0.16 -17.95 1.10
C SER A 113 -1.48 -18.26 1.83
N LYS A 114 -1.95 -17.30 2.63
CA LYS A 114 -3.31 -17.27 3.20
C LYS A 114 -4.33 -16.63 2.25
N GLY A 115 -3.94 -16.37 1.00
CA GLY A 115 -4.68 -15.53 0.06
C GLY A 115 -4.51 -14.04 0.36
N VAL A 116 -5.24 -13.21 -0.39
CA VAL A 116 -5.21 -11.74 -0.23
C VAL A 116 -5.85 -11.37 1.11
N LYS A 117 -5.07 -10.72 1.96
CA LYS A 117 -5.45 -10.34 3.33
C LYS A 117 -5.39 -8.84 3.54
N GLN A 118 -4.44 -8.19 2.89
CA GLN A 118 -4.23 -6.76 2.90
C GLN A 118 -4.73 -6.17 1.59
N ARG A 119 -5.62 -5.19 1.66
CA ARG A 119 -6.07 -4.48 0.44
C ARG A 119 -4.94 -3.68 -0.17
N ILE A 120 -4.71 -3.90 -1.46
CA ILE A 120 -3.89 -3.04 -2.32
C ILE A 120 -4.74 -1.96 -3.00
N HIS A 121 -4.11 -0.83 -3.28
CA HIS A 121 -4.69 0.30 -4.00
C HIS A 121 -3.91 0.55 -5.28
N LYS A 122 -4.63 0.99 -6.33
CA LYS A 122 -4.00 1.32 -7.61
C LYS A 122 -3.25 2.64 -7.48
N VAL A 123 -1.96 2.62 -7.79
CA VAL A 123 -1.12 3.82 -7.91
C VAL A 123 -1.06 4.27 -9.36
N THR A 124 -1.15 5.57 -9.60
CA THR A 124 -0.95 6.20 -10.91
C THR A 124 0.08 7.31 -10.77
N VAL A 125 1.05 7.37 -11.67
CA VAL A 125 2.04 8.44 -11.73
C VAL A 125 1.76 9.27 -12.96
N ASN A 126 1.58 10.58 -12.78
CA ASN A 126 1.35 11.50 -13.88
C ASN A 126 2.06 12.83 -13.60
N ASN A 127 2.79 13.36 -14.58
CA ASN A 127 3.46 14.66 -14.49
C ASN A 127 4.28 14.88 -13.19
N GLY A 128 5.01 13.85 -12.73
CA GLY A 128 5.82 13.92 -11.51
C GLY A 128 5.04 13.86 -10.19
N ASN A 129 3.74 13.55 -10.26
CA ASN A 129 2.87 13.37 -9.10
C ASN A 129 2.42 11.92 -8.98
N VAL A 130 2.25 11.45 -7.74
CA VAL A 130 1.75 10.11 -7.43
C VAL A 130 0.35 10.24 -6.89
N TYR A 131 -0.55 9.43 -7.43
CA TYR A 131 -1.96 9.38 -7.10
C TYR A 131 -2.37 7.97 -6.70
N VAL A 132 -3.36 7.87 -5.83
CA VAL A 132 -3.98 6.61 -5.44
C VAL A 132 -5.46 6.65 -5.81
N SER A 133 -5.93 5.57 -6.45
CA SER A 133 -7.36 5.42 -6.76
C SER A 133 -8.14 5.04 -5.49
N PRO A 134 -9.37 5.55 -5.32
CA PRO A 134 -10.29 5.05 -4.31
C PRO A 134 -10.46 3.52 -4.45
N PRO A 135 -10.56 2.78 -3.33
CA PRO A 135 -10.71 1.34 -3.39
C PRO A 135 -12.10 0.96 -3.92
N ASP A 136 -12.16 -0.10 -4.72
CA ASP A 136 -13.41 -0.82 -4.96
C ASP A 136 -13.74 -1.68 -3.73
N LEU A 137 -14.82 -1.31 -3.03
CA LEU A 137 -15.27 -1.97 -1.81
C LEU A 137 -16.32 -3.06 -2.07
N SER A 138 -16.54 -3.45 -3.34
CA SER A 138 -17.41 -4.58 -3.70
C SER A 138 -16.89 -5.93 -3.19
N VAL A 139 -15.57 -6.03 -3.02
CA VAL A 139 -14.87 -7.19 -2.43
C VAL A 139 -14.28 -6.77 -1.09
N SER A 140 -14.46 -7.59 -0.06
CA SER A 140 -13.92 -7.33 1.27
C SER A 140 -12.67 -8.16 1.57
N PHE A 141 -11.73 -7.54 2.30
CA PHE A 141 -10.51 -8.16 2.80
C PHE A 141 -10.38 -7.92 4.31
N ASP A 142 -9.61 -8.77 4.99
CA ASP A 142 -9.41 -8.71 6.45
C ASP A 142 -8.93 -7.32 6.93
N SER A 143 -8.11 -6.61 6.13
CA SER A 143 -7.65 -5.26 6.47
C SER A 143 -8.75 -4.18 6.49
N ASP A 144 -9.91 -4.42 5.87
CA ASP A 144 -11.03 -3.47 5.85
C ASP A 144 -11.52 -3.12 7.24
N TYR A 145 -11.60 -4.12 8.13
CA TYR A 145 -12.01 -3.91 9.50
C TYR A 145 -11.13 -2.86 10.21
N PHE A 146 -9.81 -2.96 10.04
CA PHE A 146 -8.88 -2.03 10.67
C PHE A 146 -8.86 -0.67 9.96
N ALA A 147 -8.96 -0.65 8.65
CA ALA A 147 -9.09 0.60 7.92
C ALA A 147 -10.32 1.42 8.39
N ASP A 148 -11.47 0.78 8.58
CA ASP A 148 -12.69 1.44 9.04
C ASP A 148 -12.63 1.79 10.53
N LYS A 149 -12.08 0.90 11.38
CA LYS A 149 -11.88 1.17 12.80
C LYS A 149 -11.04 2.43 13.05
N TYR A 150 -9.99 2.63 12.26
CA TYR A 150 -9.09 3.77 12.41
C TYR A 150 -9.51 5.01 11.61
N LYS A 151 -10.42 4.87 10.64
CA LYS A 151 -11.05 6.01 9.93
C LYS A 151 -11.73 6.98 10.89
N ASN A 152 -12.43 6.46 11.91
CA ASN A 152 -13.24 7.25 12.83
C ASN A 152 -12.48 7.73 14.09
N ASN A 153 -11.35 7.12 14.43
CA ASN A 153 -10.59 7.49 15.63
C ASN A 153 -9.69 8.72 15.42
N GLY A 154 -9.45 9.15 14.17
CA GLY A 154 -8.70 10.36 13.86
C GLY A 154 -9.35 11.65 14.37
N ASP A 155 -10.67 11.64 14.63
CA ASP A 155 -11.41 12.80 15.16
C ASP A 155 -11.41 12.86 16.70
N LEU A 156 -10.97 11.79 17.39
CA LEU A 156 -10.90 11.72 18.85
C LEU A 156 -9.51 12.07 19.41
N ALA A 157 -8.47 12.15 18.57
CA ALA A 157 -7.11 12.46 18.98
C ALA A 157 -6.79 13.98 19.04
N LEU A 158 -7.83 14.83 18.96
CA LEU A 158 -7.72 16.30 19.00
C LEU A 158 -8.61 16.96 20.08
N LYS A 159 -9.02 16.22 21.12
CA LYS A 159 -9.72 16.76 22.29
C LYS A 159 -8.94 16.57 23.57
#